data_AF-A0A7K1T993-F1
#
_entry.id   AF-A0A7K1T993-F1
#
_cell.length_a   1.000
_cell.length_b   1.000
_cell.length_c   1.000
_cell.angle_alpha   90.00
_cell.angle_beta   90.00
_cell.angle_gamma   90.00
#
_symmetry.space_group_name_H-M   'P 1'
#
loop_
_entity.id
_entity.type
_entity.pdbx_description
1 polymer ?
#
loop_
_entity_poly.entity_id
_entity_poly.type
_entity_poly.pdbx_seq_one_letter_code
_entity_poly.pdbx_strand_id
1 'polypeptide(L)'
;MTQEQLARQMHSVVYAQRKLSYLKEKLEELLAQDPLMLAADQRTLSAANVETAALHEDRINEAKDEIEQEESSMQRLTNELLAKLPEIIKKLIREGMPLVAQWQMDGIESLALVHEGDLFRIIPDNKVV
;
A
#
# COMPACT_ATOMS: atom_id res chain seq x y z
N MET A 1 -2.03 -14.39 21.15
CA MET A 1 -1.99 -14.35 19.68
C MET A 1 -1.25 -15.58 19.16
N THR A 2 -1.74 -16.22 18.09
CA THR A 2 -1.10 -17.39 17.45
C THR A 2 -0.19 -16.96 16.30
N GLN A 3 0.70 -17.84 15.82
CA GLN A 3 1.55 -17.58 14.65
C GLN A 3 0.71 -17.28 13.40
N GLU A 4 -0.42 -17.98 13.25
CA GLU A 4 -1.38 -17.74 12.17
C GLU A 4 -2.00 -16.34 12.25
N GLN A 5 -2.35 -15.86 13.45
CA GLN A 5 -2.86 -14.50 13.64
C GLN A 5 -1.80 -13.44 13.32
N LEU A 6 -0.52 -13.70 13.65
CA LEU A 6 0.59 -12.81 13.29
C LEU A 6 0.73 -12.73 11.78
N ALA A 7 0.76 -13.88 11.11
CA ALA A 7 0.89 -13.96 9.66
C ALA A 7 -0.26 -13.25 8.94
N ARG A 8 -1.50 -13.40 9.41
CA ARG A 8 -2.66 -12.66 8.88
C ARG A 8 -2.49 -11.15 9.02
N GLN A 9 -2.02 -10.66 10.18
CA GLN A 9 -1.81 -9.22 10.37
C GLN A 9 -0.66 -8.68 9.52
N MET A 10 0.45 -9.42 9.40
CA MET A 10 1.54 -9.08 8.49
C MET A 10 1.06 -9.02 7.04
N HIS A 11 0.23 -9.99 6.62
CA HIS A 11 -0.37 -10.01 5.29
C HIS A 11 -1.27 -8.80 5.03
N SER A 12 -2.12 -8.42 5.99
CA SER A 12 -2.96 -7.22 5.86
C SER A 12 -2.13 -5.95 5.65
N VAL A 13 -0.99 -5.82 6.32
CA VAL A 13 -0.07 -4.69 6.13
C VAL A 13 0.55 -4.72 4.74
N VAL A 14 1.05 -5.87 4.28
CA VAL A 14 1.65 -6.02 2.94
C VAL A 14 0.61 -5.76 1.82
N TYR A 15 -0.62 -6.24 1.99
CA TYR A 15 -1.69 -5.99 1.04
C TYR A 15 -2.03 -4.50 0.96
N ALA A 16 -2.16 -3.81 2.10
CA ALA A 16 -2.39 -2.37 2.13
C ALA A 16 -1.24 -1.58 1.47
N GLN A 17 0.01 -1.98 1.69
CA GLN A 17 1.18 -1.39 1.02
C GLN A 17 1.15 -1.56 -0.51
N ARG A 18 0.79 -2.76 -1.00
CA ARG A 18 0.65 -3.02 -2.44
C ARG A 18 -0.49 -2.20 -3.04
N LYS A 19 -1.66 -2.18 -2.38
CA LYS A 19 -2.81 -1.38 -2.81
C LYS A 19 -2.45 0.09 -2.90
N LEU A 20 -1.79 0.63 -1.87
CA LEU A 20 -1.34 2.02 -1.86
C LEU A 20 -0.37 2.33 -3.01
N SER A 21 0.58 1.44 -3.27
CA SER A 21 1.54 1.61 -4.38
C SER A 21 0.82 1.67 -5.73
N TYR A 22 -0.15 0.78 -5.94
CA TYR A 22 -0.98 0.78 -7.15
C TYR A 22 -1.85 2.04 -7.30
N LEU A 23 -2.44 2.53 -6.22
CA LEU A 23 -3.22 3.78 -6.25
C LEU A 23 -2.34 4.99 -6.59
N LYS A 24 -1.11 5.04 -6.05
CA LYS A 24 -0.13 6.09 -6.38
C LYS A 24 0.28 6.04 -7.85
N GLU A 25 0.57 4.86 -8.38
CA GLU A 25 0.88 4.66 -9.81
C GLU A 25 -0.28 5.15 -10.69
N LYS A 26 -1.53 4.81 -10.36
CA LYS A 26 -2.71 5.31 -11.06
C LYS A 26 -2.87 6.83 -10.99
N LEU A 27 -2.57 7.45 -9.85
CA LEU A 27 -2.61 8.90 -9.72
C LEU A 27 -1.53 9.54 -10.61
N GLU A 28 -0.34 8.97 -10.69
CA GLU A 28 0.71 9.43 -11.61
C GLU A 28 0.28 9.32 -13.07
N GLU A 29 -0.33 8.19 -13.46
CA GLU A 29 -0.92 8.03 -14.80
C GLU A 29 -2.01 9.06 -15.11
N LEU A 30 -2.88 9.36 -14.12
CA LEU A 30 -3.94 10.35 -14.27
C LEU A 30 -3.37 11.77 -14.39
N LEU A 31 -2.38 12.13 -13.58
CA LEU A 31 -1.69 13.42 -13.63
C LEU A 31 -0.90 13.64 -14.92
N ALA A 32 -0.44 12.55 -15.56
CA ALA A 32 0.25 12.60 -16.84
C ALA A 32 -0.70 12.81 -18.04
N GLN A 33 -2.00 12.65 -17.85
CA GLN A 33 -2.99 12.93 -18.90
C GLN A 33 -3.21 14.44 -19.02
N ASP A 34 -3.17 14.96 -20.23
CA ASP A 34 -3.59 16.33 -20.50
C ASP A 34 -5.11 16.35 -20.74
N PRO A 35 -5.92 16.91 -19.82
CA PRO A 35 -7.36 16.98 -19.99
C PRO A 35 -7.79 18.01 -21.06
N LEU A 36 -6.88 18.85 -21.53
CA LEU A 36 -7.16 19.96 -22.44
C LEU A 36 -6.51 19.76 -23.81
N MET A 37 -7.07 18.87 -24.62
CA MET A 37 -6.76 18.85 -26.05
C MET A 37 -7.56 19.94 -26.79
N LEU A 38 -6.91 21.06 -27.07
CA LEU A 38 -7.43 22.08 -27.99
C LEU A 38 -7.35 21.56 -29.43
N ALA A 39 -8.42 21.73 -30.21
CA ALA A 39 -8.34 21.48 -31.65
C ALA A 39 -7.37 22.46 -32.32
N ALA A 40 -6.75 22.05 -33.44
CA ALA A 40 -5.66 22.79 -34.09
C ALA A 40 -6.02 24.24 -34.50
N ASP A 41 -7.31 24.55 -34.64
CA ASP A 41 -7.87 25.84 -35.01
C ASP A 41 -8.56 26.59 -33.84
N GLN A 42 -8.58 26.00 -32.65
CA GLN A 42 -9.29 26.55 -31.50
C GLN A 42 -8.40 27.51 -30.69
N ARG A 43 -8.69 28.81 -30.80
CA ARG A 43 -7.92 29.89 -30.13
C ARG A 43 -8.41 30.23 -28.72
N THR A 44 -9.58 29.75 -28.32
CA THR A 44 -10.22 30.07 -27.04
C THR A 44 -10.79 28.83 -26.39
N LEU A 45 -10.70 28.76 -25.06
CA LEU A 45 -11.34 27.72 -24.27
C LEU A 45 -12.87 27.78 -24.47
N SER A 46 -13.46 26.63 -24.79
CA SER A 46 -14.92 26.48 -24.78
C SER A 46 -15.41 26.11 -23.38
N ALA A 47 -16.71 26.26 -23.13
CA ALA A 47 -17.34 25.76 -21.91
C ALA A 47 -17.09 24.25 -21.70
N ALA A 48 -17.08 23.46 -22.79
CA ALA A 48 -16.77 22.02 -22.73
C ALA A 48 -15.31 21.74 -22.32
N ASN A 49 -14.36 22.61 -22.69
CA ASN A 49 -12.97 22.47 -22.23
C ASN A 49 -12.86 22.74 -20.74
N VAL A 50 -13.54 23.77 -20.23
CA VAL A 50 -13.57 24.09 -18.80
C VAL A 50 -14.23 22.97 -18.01
N GLU A 51 -15.35 22.44 -18.48
CA GLU A 51 -16.05 21.31 -17.85
C GLU A 51 -15.18 20.04 -17.83
N THR A 52 -14.48 19.74 -18.92
CA THR A 52 -13.57 18.58 -18.99
C THR A 52 -12.40 18.73 -18.01
N ALA A 53 -11.81 19.93 -17.91
CA ALA A 53 -10.76 20.21 -16.94
C ALA A 53 -11.26 20.09 -15.49
N ALA A 54 -12.46 20.60 -15.20
CA ALA A 54 -13.07 20.50 -13.87
C ALA A 54 -13.34 19.03 -13.48
N LEU A 55 -13.92 18.23 -14.38
CA LEU A 55 -14.14 16.80 -14.14
C LEU A 55 -12.82 16.02 -13.94
N HIS A 56 -11.76 16.42 -14.63
CA HIS A 56 -10.45 15.82 -14.45
C HIS A 56 -9.84 16.19 -13.09
N GLU A 57 -9.98 17.45 -12.67
CA GLU A 57 -9.57 17.91 -11.34
C GLU A 57 -10.31 17.18 -10.22
N ASP A 58 -11.64 17.01 -10.35
CA ASP A 58 -12.46 16.26 -9.39
C ASP A 58 -11.95 14.82 -9.26
N ARG A 59 -11.66 14.13 -10.38
CA ARG A 59 -11.11 12.77 -10.36
C ARG A 59 -9.74 12.68 -9.71
N ILE A 60 -8.88 13.69 -9.88
CA ILE A 60 -7.58 13.76 -9.19
C ILE A 60 -7.79 13.90 -7.68
N ASN A 61 -8.73 14.75 -7.26
CA ASN A 61 -9.02 14.96 -5.84
C ASN A 61 -9.62 13.70 -5.21
N GLU A 62 -10.55 13.03 -5.87
CA GLU A 62 -11.09 11.74 -5.41
C GLU A 62 -9.98 10.68 -5.25
N ALA A 63 -9.06 10.58 -6.21
CA ALA A 63 -7.94 9.64 -6.14
C ALA A 63 -6.97 9.96 -4.99
N LYS A 64 -6.73 11.25 -4.72
CA LYS A 64 -5.91 11.70 -3.58
C LYS A 64 -6.58 11.36 -2.24
N ASP A 65 -7.88 11.58 -2.12
CA ASP A 65 -8.64 11.27 -0.91
C ASP A 65 -8.63 9.76 -0.63
N GLU A 66 -8.78 8.91 -1.67
CA GLU A 66 -8.66 7.46 -1.54
C GLU A 66 -7.26 7.05 -1.05
N ILE A 67 -6.20 7.64 -1.61
CA ILE A 67 -4.82 7.40 -1.19
C ILE A 67 -4.63 7.79 0.27
N GLU A 68 -5.09 8.96 0.71
CA GLU A 68 -4.93 9.41 2.09
C GLU A 68 -5.63 8.46 3.09
N GLN A 69 -6.84 7.99 2.76
CA GLN A 69 -7.56 7.01 3.57
C GLN A 69 -6.81 5.67 3.66
N GLU A 70 -6.22 5.22 2.55
CA GLU A 70 -5.45 3.97 2.52
C GLU A 70 -4.12 4.11 3.28
N GLU A 71 -3.43 5.26 3.17
CA GLU A 71 -2.22 5.58 3.94
C GLU A 71 -2.50 5.55 5.45
N SER A 72 -3.57 6.22 5.88
CA SER A 72 -4.00 6.24 7.28
C SER A 72 -4.34 4.83 7.78
N SER A 73 -5.03 4.03 6.97
CA SER A 73 -5.37 2.65 7.28
C SER A 73 -4.13 1.75 7.39
N MET A 74 -3.19 1.87 6.45
CA MET A 74 -1.91 1.17 6.45
C MET A 74 -1.08 1.54 7.68
N GLN A 75 -0.99 2.83 8.01
CA GLN A 75 -0.25 3.31 9.17
C GLN A 75 -0.82 2.74 10.46
N ARG A 76 -2.16 2.74 10.60
CA ARG A 76 -2.85 2.14 11.76
C ARG A 76 -2.54 0.65 11.89
N LEU A 77 -2.71 -0.13 10.81
CA LEU A 77 -2.43 -1.57 10.81
C LEU A 77 -0.96 -1.87 11.16
N THR A 78 -0.04 -1.08 10.62
CA THR A 78 1.40 -1.20 10.90
C THR A 78 1.70 -0.90 12.37
N ASN A 79 1.15 0.18 12.91
CA ASN A 79 1.33 0.55 14.32
C ASN A 79 0.75 -0.50 15.27
N GLU A 80 -0.46 -1.01 14.98
CA GLU A 80 -1.09 -2.07 15.78
C GLU A 80 -0.24 -3.35 15.80
N LEU A 81 0.39 -3.67 14.67
CA LEU A 81 1.27 -4.83 14.54
C LEU A 81 2.59 -4.63 15.29
N LEU A 82 3.24 -3.47 15.10
CA LEU A 82 4.48 -3.11 15.78
C LEU A 82 4.30 -3.05 17.30
N ALA A 83 3.16 -2.61 17.81
CA ALA A 83 2.87 -2.59 19.25
C ALA A 83 2.79 -4.00 19.86
N LYS A 84 2.34 -4.99 19.08
CA LYS A 84 2.18 -6.38 19.55
C LYS A 84 3.44 -7.22 19.32
N LEU A 85 4.25 -6.84 18.33
CA LEU A 85 5.45 -7.54 17.87
C LEU A 85 6.40 -7.97 19.00
N PRO A 86 6.78 -7.12 19.98
CA PRO A 86 7.77 -7.48 20.99
C PRO A 86 7.35 -8.65 21.86
N GLU A 87 6.08 -8.69 22.26
CA GLU A 87 5.53 -9.78 23.08
C GLU A 87 5.41 -11.08 22.30
N ILE A 88 5.13 -10.99 21.00
CA ILE A 88 5.05 -12.16 20.13
C ILE A 88 6.43 -12.74 19.87
N ILE A 89 7.43 -11.90 19.58
CA ILE A 89 8.82 -12.33 19.42
C ILE A 89 9.33 -13.01 20.68
N LYS A 90 9.11 -12.41 21.86
CA LYS A 90 9.48 -13.02 23.15
C LYS A 90 8.83 -14.39 23.34
N LYS A 91 7.57 -14.54 22.96
CA LYS A 91 6.84 -15.81 23.06
C LYS A 91 7.40 -16.85 22.09
N LEU A 92 7.60 -16.50 20.83
CA LEU A 92 8.13 -17.41 19.80
C LEU A 92 9.56 -17.87 20.12
N ILE A 93 10.41 -16.99 20.64
CA ILE A 93 11.76 -17.35 21.11
C ILE A 93 11.70 -18.35 22.27
N ARG A 94 10.80 -18.14 23.25
CA ARG A 94 10.62 -19.08 24.37
C ARG A 94 10.12 -20.46 23.91
N GLU A 95 9.37 -20.50 22.82
CA GLU A 95 8.83 -21.72 22.22
C GLU A 95 9.79 -22.35 21.18
N GLY A 96 10.97 -21.76 20.94
CA GLY A 96 11.97 -22.26 19.98
C GLY A 96 11.54 -22.17 18.52
N MET A 97 10.56 -21.32 18.20
CA MET A 97 9.98 -21.21 16.86
C MET A 97 10.65 -20.11 16.01
N PRO A 98 10.96 -20.37 14.72
CA PRO A 98 11.49 -19.36 13.81
C PRO A 98 10.44 -18.29 13.48
N LEU A 99 10.88 -17.03 13.33
CA LEU A 99 10.04 -15.86 13.01
C LEU A 99 9.59 -15.79 11.54
N VAL A 100 9.74 -16.87 10.79
CA VAL A 100 9.34 -16.96 9.38
C VAL A 100 7.92 -17.49 9.33
N ALA A 101 7.01 -16.72 8.73
CA ALA A 101 5.66 -17.19 8.45
C ALA A 101 5.60 -17.69 7.00
N GLN A 102 5.40 -19.00 6.81
CA GLN A 102 5.08 -19.55 5.49
C GLN A 102 3.61 -19.27 5.19
N TRP A 103 3.31 -18.68 4.04
CA TRP A 103 1.94 -18.29 3.69
C TRP A 103 1.70 -18.42 2.19
N GLN A 104 1.27 -19.59 1.72
CA GLN A 104 1.19 -19.93 0.29
C GLN A 104 0.00 -19.31 -0.48
N MET A 105 -0.66 -18.27 0.04
CA MET A 105 -1.79 -17.61 -0.65
C MET A 105 -1.34 -16.27 -1.27
N ASP A 106 -1.90 -15.94 -2.44
CA ASP A 106 -1.70 -14.66 -3.16
C ASP A 106 -0.25 -14.37 -3.63
N GLY A 107 0.50 -15.41 -3.99
CA GLY A 107 1.82 -15.28 -4.65
C GLY A 107 2.96 -14.78 -3.75
N ILE A 108 2.75 -14.79 -2.43
CA ILE A 108 3.80 -14.62 -1.43
C ILE A 108 4.18 -16.04 -0.96
N GLU A 109 5.44 -16.42 -0.95
CA GLU A 109 5.85 -17.75 -0.46
C GLU A 109 6.04 -17.74 1.06
N SER A 110 6.69 -16.69 1.56
CA SER A 110 6.88 -16.47 2.98
C SER A 110 7.01 -14.99 3.33
N LEU A 111 6.75 -14.66 4.58
CA LEU A 111 6.92 -13.31 5.13
C LEU A 111 8.00 -13.35 6.21
N ALA A 112 9.00 -12.49 6.05
CA ALA A 112 10.08 -12.33 7.01
C ALA A 112 9.93 -11.01 7.76
N LEU A 113 10.17 -11.08 9.06
CA LEU A 113 10.35 -9.91 9.90
C LEU A 113 11.85 -9.64 10.07
N VAL A 114 12.34 -8.56 9.49
CA VAL A 114 13.75 -8.16 9.53
C VAL A 114 13.92 -7.00 10.50
N HIS A 115 14.94 -7.08 11.35
CA HIS A 115 15.35 -5.98 12.20
C HIS A 115 16.49 -5.22 11.51
N GLU A 116 16.24 -3.98 11.11
CA GLU A 116 17.21 -3.13 10.40
C GLU A 116 17.38 -1.81 11.18
N GLY A 117 18.51 -1.68 11.90
CA GLY A 117 18.75 -0.56 12.82
C GLY A 117 17.82 -0.61 14.03
N ASP A 118 17.06 0.47 14.25
CA ASP A 118 16.03 0.55 15.32
C ASP A 118 14.61 0.22 14.80
N LEU A 119 14.48 -0.28 13.57
CA LEU A 119 13.19 -0.51 12.90
C LEU A 119 12.97 -1.99 12.57
N PHE A 120 11.75 -2.46 12.79
CA PHE A 120 11.29 -3.75 12.26
C PHE A 120 10.62 -3.53 10.91
N ARG A 121 11.06 -4.27 9.88
CA ARG A 121 10.50 -4.29 8.53
C ARG A 121 9.88 -5.65 8.24
N ILE A 122 8.72 -5.66 7.58
CA ILE A 122 8.07 -6.86 7.08
C ILE A 122 8.33 -6.90 5.58
N ILE A 123 8.96 -7.97 5.11
CA ILE A 123 9.26 -8.15 3.69
C ILE A 123 8.67 -9.48 3.20
N PRO A 124 8.13 -9.51 1.97
CA PRO A 124 7.90 -10.77 1.29
C PRO A 124 9.24 -11.45 1.00
N ASP A 125 9.43 -12.63 1.56
CA ASP A 125 10.53 -13.55 1.27
C ASP A 125 10.04 -14.55 0.23
N ASN A 126 10.05 -14.08 -1.01
CA ASN A 126 9.85 -14.91 -2.19
C ASN A 126 11.23 -15.34 -2.67
N LYS A 127 11.46 -16.65 -2.89
CA LYS A 127 12.67 -17.05 -3.59
C LYS A 127 12.66 -16.39 -4.97
N VAL A 128 13.68 -15.57 -5.24
CA VAL A 128 13.93 -15.09 -6.61
C VAL A 128 14.29 -16.33 -7.42
N VAL A 129 13.35 -16.80 -8.24
CA VAL A 129 13.61 -17.80 -9.29
C VAL A 129 13.97 -17.04 -10.56
#